data_AF-A0A2E0YTC9-F1
#
_entry.id   AF-A0A2E0YTC9-F1
#
_cell.length_a   1.000
_cell.length_b   1.000
_cell.length_c   1.000
_cell.angle_alpha   90.00
_cell.angle_beta   90.00
_cell.angle_gamma   90.00
#
_symmetry.space_group_name_H-M   'P 1'
#
loop_
_entity.id
_entity.type
_entity.pdbx_description
1 polymer ?
#
loop_
_entity_poly.entity_id
_entity_poly.type
_entity_poly.pdbx_seq_one_letter_code
_entity_poly.pdbx_strand_id
1 'polypeptide(L)'
;MKKTTTCRGFRVYEFYDRNGEACSLQASSVATESLIWLGTDDAKPQVLVAGQGWQPIAMPEDYMATTRMHLDRKTVARLLPKLIRFAILGRI
;
A
#
# COMPACT_ATOMS: atom_id res chain seq x y z
N MET A 1 2.45 -5.08 -13.35
CA MET A 1 3.23 -4.74 -12.13
C MET A 1 4.70 -4.91 -12.45
N LYS A 2 5.54 -3.96 -12.06
CA LYS A 2 7.00 -4.06 -12.21
C LYS A 2 7.55 -4.84 -11.02
N LYS A 3 8.52 -5.73 -11.26
CA LYS A 3 9.15 -6.53 -10.21
C LYS A 3 10.53 -5.97 -9.89
N THR A 4 10.79 -5.72 -8.62
CA THR A 4 12.08 -5.25 -8.10
C THR A 4 12.47 -6.07 -6.86
N THR A 5 13.67 -5.80 -6.33
CA THR A 5 14.19 -6.46 -5.13
C THR A 5 14.83 -5.42 -4.23
N THR A 6 14.55 -5.46 -2.94
CA THR A 6 15.22 -4.61 -1.94
C THR A 6 16.71 -4.98 -1.82
N CYS A 7 17.51 -4.09 -1.24
CA CYS A 7 18.92 -4.37 -0.93
C CYS A 7 19.13 -5.59 -0.01
N ARG A 8 18.09 -6.00 0.72
CA ARG A 8 18.09 -7.18 1.60
C ARG A 8 17.52 -8.45 0.93
N GLY A 9 17.27 -8.42 -0.38
CA GLY A 9 16.82 -9.59 -1.15
C GLY A 9 15.31 -9.85 -1.14
N PHE A 10 14.50 -9.01 -0.50
CA PHE A 10 13.04 -9.16 -0.51
C PHE A 10 12.44 -8.71 -1.84
N ARG A 11 11.55 -9.53 -2.40
CA ARG A 11 10.81 -9.20 -3.64
C ARG A 11 9.80 -8.09 -3.38
N VAL A 12 9.71 -7.17 -4.34
CA VAL A 12 8.74 -6.08 -4.36
C VAL A 12 8.04 -6.09 -5.72
N TYR A 13 6.73 -5.89 -5.71
CA TYR A 13 5.92 -5.67 -6.89
C TYR A 13 5.33 -4.26 -6.82
N GLU A 14 5.78 -3.41 -7.73
CA GLU A 14 5.38 -2.01 -7.88
C GLU A 14 4.21 -1.89 -8.86
N PHE A 15 3.22 -1.08 -8.50
CA PHE A 15 2.06 -0.77 -9.33
C PHE A 15 1.48 0.60 -9.00
N TYR A 16 0.52 1.05 -9.79
CA TYR A 16 -0.21 2.29 -9.54
C TYR A 16 -1.68 1.96 -9.33
N ASP A 17 -2.33 2.68 -8.41
CA ASP A 17 -3.79 2.63 -8.29
C ASP A 17 -4.46 3.41 -9.43
N ARG A 18 -5.80 3.49 -9.40
CA ARG A 18 -6.57 4.20 -10.43
C ARG A 18 -6.35 5.73 -10.40
N ASN A 19 -5.94 6.28 -9.27
CA ASN A 19 -5.65 7.70 -9.10
C ASN A 19 -4.19 8.03 -9.46
N GLY A 20 -3.39 7.03 -9.88
CA GLY A 20 -1.98 7.21 -10.19
C GLY A 20 -1.08 7.21 -8.95
N GLU A 21 -1.58 6.75 -7.80
CA GLU A 21 -0.80 6.64 -6.57
C GLU A 21 0.09 5.41 -6.60
N ALA A 22 1.37 5.60 -6.26
CA ALA A 22 2.34 4.52 -6.21
C ALA A 22 2.01 3.55 -5.08
N CYS A 23 1.93 2.27 -5.42
CA CYS A 23 1.62 1.18 -4.50
C CYS A 23 2.65 0.06 -4.62
N SER A 24 2.86 -0.65 -3.53
CA SER A 24 3.74 -1.82 -3.50
C SER A 24 3.12 -3.01 -2.79
N LEU A 25 3.51 -4.20 -3.26
CA LEU A 25 3.40 -5.47 -2.55
C LEU A 25 4.81 -5.98 -2.26
N GLN A 26 5.16 -6.13 -0.99
CA GLN A 26 6.51 -6.50 -0.57
C GLN A 26 6.48 -7.60 0.50
N ALA A 27 7.39 -8.56 0.42
CA ALA A 27 7.62 -9.49 1.52
C ALA A 27 8.20 -8.74 2.74
N SER A 28 7.60 -8.96 3.92
CA SER A 28 8.10 -8.37 5.15
C SER A 28 9.40 -9.02 5.60
N SER A 29 10.24 -8.27 6.31
CA SER A 29 11.49 -8.80 6.87
C SER A 29 11.32 -9.40 8.27
N VAL A 30 10.09 -9.60 8.75
CA VAL A 30 9.83 -10.28 10.02
C VAL A 30 10.32 -11.73 9.91
N ALA A 31 11.18 -12.13 10.85
CA ALA A 31 11.82 -13.45 10.84
C ALA A 31 10.92 -14.56 11.39
N THR A 32 9.99 -14.22 12.28
CA THR A 32 9.16 -15.18 13.01
C THR A 32 7.95 -15.66 12.22
N GLU A 33 7.48 -14.88 11.26
CA GLU A 33 6.21 -15.11 10.56
C GLU A 33 6.28 -14.68 9.10
N SER A 34 5.47 -15.33 8.26
CA SER A 34 5.32 -14.94 6.86
C SER A 34 4.31 -13.81 6.72
N LEU A 35 4.81 -12.58 6.59
CA LEU A 35 3.99 -11.37 6.44
C LEU A 35 4.32 -10.65 5.13
N ILE A 36 3.34 -9.87 4.65
CA ILE A 36 3.51 -8.97 3.49
C ILE A 36 3.11 -7.55 3.84
N TRP A 37 3.75 -6.58 3.19
CA TRP A 37 3.31 -5.19 3.12
C TRP A 37 2.51 -4.99 1.84
N LEU A 38 1.33 -4.39 1.94
CA LEU A 38 0.48 -4.05 0.79
C LEU A 38 -0.19 -2.69 1.01
N GLY A 39 -0.04 -1.75 0.08
CA GLY A 39 -0.75 -0.46 0.12
C GLY A 39 -0.02 0.62 -0.70
N THR A 40 -0.41 1.88 -0.47
CA THR A 40 0.27 3.04 -1.07
C THR A 40 1.61 3.29 -0.39
N ASP A 41 2.60 3.75 -1.16
CA ASP A 41 3.95 3.97 -0.67
C ASP A 41 4.13 5.31 0.06
N ASP A 42 3.24 6.28 -0.21
CA ASP A 42 3.25 7.62 0.37
C ASP A 42 1.84 7.99 0.88
N ALA A 43 1.78 8.78 1.96
CA ALA A 43 0.55 9.29 2.56
C ALA A 43 0.05 10.58 1.91
N LYS A 44 0.94 11.37 1.29
CA LYS A 44 0.65 12.65 0.63
C LYS A 44 -0.39 13.50 1.39
N PRO A 45 -0.11 13.91 2.65
CA PRO A 45 -1.07 14.65 3.45
C PRO A 45 -1.45 15.98 2.79
N GLN A 46 -2.75 16.29 2.79
CA GLN A 46 -3.33 17.48 2.16
C GLN A 46 -4.36 18.13 3.06
N VAL A 47 -4.50 19.46 2.92
CA VAL A 47 -5.55 20.26 3.57
C VAL A 47 -6.41 20.94 2.51
N LEU A 48 -7.72 21.01 2.74
CA LEU A 48 -8.62 21.77 1.88
C LEU A 48 -8.56 23.25 2.26
N VAL A 49 -8.08 24.08 1.34
CA VAL A 49 -8.01 25.54 1.49
C VAL A 49 -9.16 26.18 0.72
N ALA A 50 -9.97 26.99 1.41
CA ALA A 50 -11.12 27.66 0.82
C ALA A 50 -10.72 28.49 -0.42
N GLY A 51 -11.40 28.26 -1.54
CA GLY A 51 -11.10 28.92 -2.82
C GLY A 51 -9.85 28.42 -3.55
N GLN A 52 -9.05 27.51 -2.97
CA GLN A 52 -7.79 27.02 -3.54
C GLN A 52 -7.73 25.49 -3.69
N GLY A 53 -8.69 24.75 -3.13
CA GLY A 53 -8.74 23.29 -3.23
C GLY A 53 -7.74 22.59 -2.30
N TRP A 54 -7.38 21.35 -2.64
CA TRP A 54 -6.45 20.54 -1.84
C TRP A 54 -5.01 21.01 -2.03
N GLN A 55 -4.36 21.32 -0.91
CA GLN A 55 -2.98 21.79 -0.88
C GLN A 55 -2.12 20.85 -0.04
N PRO A 56 -0.87 20.55 -0.45
CA PRO A 56 0.03 19.69 0.30
C PRO A 56 0.38 20.31 1.66
N ILE A 57 0.50 19.45 2.69
CA ILE A 57 0.94 19.86 4.02
C ILE A 57 2.41 19.46 4.20
N ALA A 58 3.24 20.41 4.60
CA ALA A 58 4.60 20.12 5.05
C ALA A 58 4.54 19.40 6.40
N MET A 59 5.12 18.21 6.46
CA MET A 59 5.21 17.44 7.70
C MET A 59 6.54 17.73 8.41
N PRO A 60 6.61 17.62 9.75
CA PRO A 60 7.87 17.74 10.47
C PRO A 60 8.86 16.65 10.03
N GLU A 61 10.16 16.90 10.24
CA GLU A 61 11.24 16.04 9.75
C GLU A 61 11.10 14.57 10.19
N ASP A 62 10.71 14.34 11.45
CA ASP A 62 10.54 13.00 12.03
C ASP A 62 9.12 12.43 11.88
N TYR A 63 8.34 12.95 10.93
CA TYR A 63 6.99 12.43 10.69
C TYR A 63 7.03 11.04 10.08
N MET A 64 6.26 10.11 10.67
CA MET A 64 6.03 8.78 10.12
C MET A 64 4.53 8.56 9.91
N ALA A 65 4.15 8.26 8.66
CA ALA A 65 2.81 7.78 8.32
C ALA A 65 2.85 6.30 7.95
N THR A 66 1.88 5.53 8.43
CA THR A 66 1.68 4.15 8.01
C THR A 66 0.53 4.07 7.01
N THR A 67 0.83 3.80 5.75
CA THR A 67 -0.14 3.70 4.65
C THR A 67 -0.29 2.29 4.11
N ARG A 68 0.61 1.38 4.51
CA ARG A 68 0.64 -0.01 4.06
C ARG A 68 0.14 -0.94 5.16
N MET A 69 -0.63 -1.93 4.74
CA MET A 69 -1.10 -3.00 5.62
C MET A 69 -0.02 -4.05 5.79
N HIS A 70 0.19 -4.50 7.03
CA HIS A 70 1.04 -5.65 7.35
C HIS A 70 0.15 -6.88 7.52
N LEU A 71 0.11 -7.73 6.50
CA LEU A 71 -0.88 -8.80 6.40
C LEU A 71 -0.23 -10.17 6.60
N ASP A 72 -0.83 -10.96 7.46
CA ASP A 72 -0.52 -12.37 7.65
C ASP A 72 -1.30 -13.26 6.68
N ARG A 73 -0.90 -14.54 6.61
CA ARG A 73 -1.55 -15.53 5.73
C ARG A 73 -3.05 -15.69 6.02
N LYS A 74 -3.47 -15.62 7.29
CA LYS A 74 -4.88 -15.79 7.67
C LYS A 74 -5.73 -14.61 7.18
N THR A 75 -5.21 -13.38 7.29
CA THR A 75 -5.90 -12.19 6.82
C THR A 75 -5.95 -12.15 5.30
N VAL A 76 -4.86 -12.50 4.60
CA VAL A 76 -4.87 -12.64 3.14
C VAL A 76 -5.91 -13.69 2.70
N ALA A 77 -5.98 -14.84 3.37
CA ALA A 77 -6.96 -15.88 3.05
C ALA A 77 -8.41 -15.42 3.21
N ARG A 78 -8.70 -14.53 4.17
CA ARG A 78 -10.04 -13.94 4.35
C ARG A 78 -10.37 -12.88 3.30
N LEU A 79 -9.38 -12.10 2.86
CA LEU A 79 -9.56 -11.06 1.85
C LEU A 79 -9.68 -11.63 0.44
N LEU A 80 -8.93 -12.68 0.12
CA LEU A 80 -8.81 -13.21 -1.23
C LEU A 80 -10.16 -13.56 -1.90
N PRO A 81 -11.12 -14.23 -1.24
CA PRO A 81 -12.43 -14.50 -1.84
C PRO A 81 -13.18 -13.23 -2.25
N LYS A 82 -13.05 -12.14 -1.48
CA LYS A 82 -13.68 -10.85 -1.78
C LYS A 82 -13.02 -10.17 -2.98
N LEU A 83 -11.68 -10.20 -3.04
CA LEU A 83 -10.92 -9.66 -4.17
C LEU A 83 -11.18 -10.44 -5.46
N ILE A 84 -11.21 -11.78 -5.40
CA ILE A 84 -11.55 -12.64 -6.54
C ILE A 84 -12.97 -12.34 -7.04
N ARG A 85 -13.94 -12.27 -6.11
CA ARG A 85 -15.33 -11.94 -6.46
C ARG A 85 -15.43 -10.58 -7.15
N PHE A 86 -14.75 -9.56 -6.63
CA PHE A 86 -14.71 -8.24 -7.27
C PHE A 86 -14.04 -8.29 -8.65
N ALA A 87 -12.92 -8.99 -8.81
CA ALA A 87 -12.23 -9.11 -10.08
C ALA A 87 -13.09 -9.78 -11.17
N ILE A 88 -13.98 -10.70 -10.79
CA ILE A 88 -14.87 -11.41 -11.72
C ILE A 88 -16.18 -10.66 -11.96
N LEU A 89 -16.77 -10.06 -10.91
CA LEU A 89 -18.16 -9.55 -10.94
C LEU A 89 -18.27 -8.03 -10.84
N GLY A 90 -17.20 -7.30 -10.52
CA GLY A 90 -17.23 -5.85 -10.26
C GLY A 90 -17.88 -5.45 -8.94
N ARG A 91 -18.16 -6.40 -8.03
CA ARG A 91 -18.78 -6.16 -6.71
C ARG A 91 -18.25 -7.14 -5.66
N ILE A 92 -18.30 -6.73 -4.40
CA ILE A 92 -17.80 -7.50 -3.23
C ILE A 92 -18.85 -8.52 -2.72
#